data_AF-A0A378KQ41-F1
#
_entry.id   AF-A0A378KQ41-F1
#
_cell.length_a   1.000
_cell.length_b   1.000
_cell.length_c   1.000
_cell.angle_alpha   90.00
_cell.angle_beta   90.00
_cell.angle_gamma   90.00
#
_symmetry.space_group_name_H-M   'P 1'
#
loop_
_entity.id
_entity.type
_entity.pdbx_description
1 polymer ?
#
loop_
_entity_poly.entity_id
_entity_poly.type
_entity_poly.pdbx_seq_one_letter_code
_entity_poly.pdbx_strand_id
1 'polypeptide(L)'
;MSNMNYRFLSHIDAPKRILTLTLDELMIAITGFMLLVISNQKILVSLLSFSLLAGCRHMKKGDGPKALLVLAYWYLPKAITQFFLPRLPASHQRVWIA
;
A
#
# COMPACT_ATOMS: atom_id res chain seq x y z
N MET A 1 15.46 -37.54 -21.12
CA MET A 1 14.50 -36.58 -20.54
C MET A 1 15.19 -35.23 -20.44
N SER A 2 14.86 -34.29 -21.32
CA SER A 2 15.42 -32.93 -21.29
C SER A 2 14.85 -32.19 -20.08
N ASN A 3 15.72 -31.71 -19.19
CA ASN A 3 15.34 -30.84 -18.08
C ASN A 3 14.77 -29.53 -18.65
N MET A 4 13.44 -29.42 -18.71
CA MET A 4 12.76 -28.16 -19.00
C MET A 4 13.00 -27.21 -17.83
N ASN A 5 13.93 -26.30 -18.02
CA ASN A 5 14.31 -25.30 -17.03
C ASN A 5 13.20 -24.23 -17.00
N TYR A 6 12.19 -24.42 -16.13
CA TYR A 6 11.11 -23.47 -15.95
C TYR A 6 11.65 -22.19 -15.31
N ARG A 7 11.90 -21.17 -16.14
CA ARG A 7 12.35 -19.85 -15.69
C ARG A 7 11.12 -19.05 -15.28
N PHE A 8 10.78 -19.06 -13.99
CA PHE A 8 9.73 -18.21 -13.45
C PHE A 8 10.09 -16.73 -13.68
N LEU A 9 9.30 -16.04 -14.49
CA LEU A 9 9.45 -14.62 -14.77
C LEU A 9 8.95 -13.82 -13.56
N SER A 10 9.85 -13.58 -12.61
CA SER A 10 9.60 -12.87 -11.34
C SER A 10 9.22 -11.39 -11.49
N HIS A 11 9.18 -10.86 -12.70
CA HIS A 11 8.97 -9.44 -12.99
C HIS A 11 7.60 -9.12 -13.60
N ILE A 12 6.71 -10.12 -13.79
CA ILE A 12 5.35 -9.88 -14.32
C ILE A 12 4.49 -9.09 -13.32
N ASP A 13 4.66 -9.33 -12.02
CA ASP A 13 3.92 -8.65 -10.95
C ASP A 13 4.65 -7.41 -10.39
N ALA A 14 5.79 -7.01 -10.99
CA ALA A 14 6.54 -5.87 -10.50
C ALA A 14 5.69 -4.58 -10.65
N PRO A 15 5.35 -3.88 -9.54
CA PRO A 15 4.58 -2.66 -9.63
C PRO A 15 5.32 -1.61 -10.44
N LYS A 16 4.59 -0.87 -11.28
CA LYS A 16 5.13 0.27 -12.02
C LYS A 16 5.65 1.30 -11.02
N ARG A 17 6.97 1.38 -10.89
CA ARG A 17 7.68 2.37 -10.07
C ARG A 17 8.01 3.58 -10.94
N ILE A 18 7.56 4.76 -10.54
CA ILE A 18 7.93 6.02 -11.17
C ILE A 18 8.97 6.65 -10.26
N LEU A 19 10.20 6.86 -10.75
CA LEU A 19 11.31 7.44 -9.95
C LEU A 19 11.50 6.71 -8.61
N THR A 20 11.68 5.39 -8.63
CA THR A 20 11.81 4.50 -7.45
C THR A 20 10.63 4.44 -6.47
N LEU A 21 9.63 5.33 -6.59
CA LEU A 21 8.41 5.33 -5.75
C LEU A 21 7.20 4.72 -6.47
N THR A 22 6.32 4.13 -5.69
CA THR A 22 4.96 3.78 -6.12
C THR A 22 4.06 5.02 -6.10
N LEU A 23 2.98 5.02 -6.89
CA LEU A 23 2.07 6.17 -7.02
C LEU A 23 1.54 6.63 -5.65
N ASP A 24 1.19 5.71 -4.76
CA ASP A 24 0.72 6.07 -3.42
C ASP A 24 1.79 6.76 -2.58
N GLU A 25 3.06 6.35 -2.68
CA GLU A 25 4.15 7.00 -1.93
C GLU A 25 4.38 8.42 -2.44
N LEU A 26 4.24 8.63 -3.75
CA LEU A 26 4.32 9.94 -4.37
C LEU A 26 3.17 10.84 -3.91
N MET A 27 1.95 10.32 -3.81
CA MET A 27 0.80 11.06 -3.26
C MET A 27 1.00 11.46 -1.80
N ILE A 28 1.53 10.56 -0.96
CA ILE A 28 1.85 10.87 0.45
C ILE A 28 2.93 11.96 0.51
N ALA A 29 3.98 11.85 -0.30
CA ALA A 29 5.06 12.83 -0.34
C ALA A 29 4.57 14.22 -0.76
N ILE A 30 3.75 14.32 -1.81
CA ILE A 30 3.16 15.58 -2.26
C ILE A 30 2.26 16.17 -1.17
N THR A 31 1.40 15.36 -0.56
CA THR A 31 0.47 15.82 0.49
C THR A 31 1.24 16.32 1.70
N GLY A 32 2.27 15.58 2.15
CA GLY A 32 3.14 16.00 3.25
C GLY A 32 3.91 17.28 2.94
N PHE A 33 4.39 17.44 1.70
CA PHE A 33 5.07 18.65 1.26
C PHE A 33 4.13 19.86 1.26
N MET A 34 2.91 19.73 0.73
CA MET A 34 1.91 20.80 0.76
C MET A 34 1.57 21.21 2.20
N LEU A 35 1.42 20.24 3.10
CA LEU A 35 1.14 20.49 4.52
C LEU A 35 2.32 21.21 5.20
N LEU A 36 3.56 20.89 4.82
CA LEU A 36 4.77 21.56 5.32
C LEU A 36 4.88 23.02 4.87
N VAL A 37 4.43 23.33 3.65
CA VAL A 37 4.38 24.70 3.12
C VAL A 37 3.37 25.55 3.90
N ILE A 38 2.17 25.00 4.15
CA ILE A 38 1.08 25.72 4.82
C ILE A 38 1.32 25.84 6.33
N SER A 39 1.94 24.84 6.95
CA SER A 39 2.09 24.80 8.41
C SER A 39 3.19 25.73 8.93
N ASN A 40 2.88 26.36 10.06
CA ASN A 40 3.84 27.18 10.80
C ASN A 40 4.86 26.30 11.57
N GLN A 41 4.45 25.09 11.97
CA GLN A 41 5.28 24.15 12.72
C GLN A 41 6.01 23.17 11.78
N LYS A 42 7.02 23.68 11.07
CA LYS A 42 7.71 22.95 9.98
C LYS A 42 8.40 21.67 10.45
N ILE A 43 8.99 21.67 11.64
CA ILE A 43 9.72 20.52 12.21
C ILE A 43 8.77 19.36 12.50
N LEU A 44 7.65 19.64 13.16
CA LEU A 44 6.68 18.60 13.51
C LEU A 44 6.05 17.99 12.26
N VAL A 45 5.73 18.83 11.26
CA VAL A 45 5.14 18.37 10.00
C VAL A 45 6.13 17.57 9.16
N SER A 46 7.41 17.95 9.13
CA SER A 46 8.42 17.18 8.40
C SER A 46 8.62 15.80 9.03
N LEU A 47 8.68 15.73 10.37
CA LEU A 47 8.83 14.48 11.10
C LEU A 47 7.61 13.56 10.86
N LEU A 48 6.40 14.12 10.93
CA LEU A 48 5.17 13.38 10.68
C LEU A 48 5.12 12.86 9.24
N SER A 49 5.42 13.71 8.24
CA SER A 49 5.41 13.33 6.83
C SER A 49 6.46 12.26 6.52
N PHE A 50 7.66 12.39 7.10
CA PHE A 50 8.72 11.41 6.95
C PHE A 50 8.37 10.08 7.63
N SER A 51 7.76 10.11 8.81
CA SER A 51 7.30 8.91 9.52
C SER A 51 6.22 8.16 8.73
N LEU A 52 5.28 8.86 8.10
CA LEU A 52 4.25 8.27 7.24
C LEU A 52 4.87 7.62 5.99
N LEU A 53 5.80 8.31 5.34
CA LEU A 53 6.54 7.76 4.19
C LEU A 53 7.36 6.53 4.57
N ALA A 54 8.09 6.60 5.68
CA ALA A 54 8.89 5.49 6.18
C ALA A 54 8.02 4.30 6.58
N GLY A 55 6.91 4.53 7.27
CA GLY A 55 5.93 3.50 7.62
C GLY A 55 5.33 2.82 6.39
N CYS A 56 4.90 3.61 5.41
CA CYS A 56 4.36 3.09 4.15
C CYS A 56 5.40 2.26 3.39
N ARG A 57 6.66 2.73 3.32
CA ARG A 57 7.78 1.98 2.74
C ARG A 57 8.07 0.69 3.49
N HIS A 58 8.04 0.71 4.82
CA HIS A 58 8.28 -0.47 5.64
C HIS A 58 7.18 -1.52 5.42
N MET A 59 5.92 -1.10 5.32
CA MET A 59 4.81 -2.00 5.02
C MET A 59 4.89 -2.58 3.59
N LYS A 60 5.46 -1.84 2.64
CA LYS A 60 5.72 -2.29 1.25
C LYS A 60 7.02 -3.08 1.09
N LYS A 61 7.90 -3.13 2.10
CA LYS A 61 9.22 -3.77 2.02
C LYS A 61 9.09 -5.29 2.18
N GLY A 62 8.59 -5.95 1.14
CA GLY A 62 8.49 -7.42 1.10
C GLY A 62 7.48 -7.92 0.08
N ASP A 63 6.38 -7.19 -0.10
CA ASP A 63 5.28 -7.58 -0.98
C ASP A 63 4.91 -6.48 -1.99
N GLY A 64 4.32 -6.89 -3.12
CA GLY A 64 3.78 -5.96 -4.12
C GLY A 64 2.67 -5.05 -3.57
N PRO A 65 2.18 -4.07 -4.34
CA PRO A 65 1.18 -3.09 -3.90
C PRO A 65 -0.13 -3.74 -3.43
N LYS A 66 -0.40 -4.97 -3.87
CA LYS A 66 -1.53 -5.79 -3.45
C LYS A 66 -1.51 -6.08 -1.94
N ALA A 67 -0.34 -6.10 -1.28
CA ALA A 67 -0.27 -6.33 0.16
C ALA A 67 -0.89 -5.21 1.01
N LEU A 68 -0.88 -3.97 0.53
CA LEU A 68 -1.60 -2.89 1.21
C LEU A 68 -3.11 -3.08 1.15
N LEU A 69 -3.64 -3.58 0.03
CA LEU A 69 -5.05 -3.92 -0.08
C LEU A 69 -5.42 -5.10 0.82
N VAL A 70 -4.55 -6.10 0.93
CA VAL A 70 -4.73 -7.20 1.89
C VAL A 70 -4.72 -6.64 3.31
N LEU A 71 -3.73 -5.84 3.68
CA LEU A 71 -3.62 -5.30 5.02
C LEU A 71 -4.81 -4.38 5.36
N ALA A 72 -5.26 -3.54 4.42
CA ALA A 72 -6.50 -2.78 4.53
C ALA A 72 -7.72 -3.70 4.70
N TYR A 73 -7.82 -4.79 3.94
CA TYR A 73 -8.91 -5.74 4.10
C TYR A 73 -8.98 -6.35 5.51
N TRP A 74 -7.84 -6.62 6.14
CA TRP A 74 -7.78 -7.22 7.47
C TRP A 74 -7.98 -6.23 8.63
N TYR A 75 -7.41 -5.03 8.53
CA TYR A 75 -7.37 -4.07 9.64
C TYR A 75 -8.34 -2.90 9.52
N LEU A 76 -8.87 -2.61 8.32
CA LEU A 76 -9.78 -1.48 8.11
C LEU A 76 -11.25 -1.89 8.33
N PRO A 77 -12.09 -1.00 8.92
CA PRO A 77 -13.53 -1.26 9.08
C PRO A 77 -14.25 -1.57 7.77
N LYS A 78 -15.35 -2.34 7.85
CA LYS A 78 -16.19 -2.73 6.70
C LYS A 78 -16.58 -1.54 5.82
N ALA A 79 -16.94 -0.41 6.43
CA ALA A 79 -17.38 0.78 5.69
C ALA A 79 -16.32 1.28 4.69
N ILE A 80 -15.05 1.25 5.10
CA ILE A 80 -13.94 1.74 4.26
C ILE A 80 -13.54 0.66 3.24
N THR A 81 -13.45 -0.60 3.66
CA THR A 81 -13.11 -1.71 2.75
C THR A 81 -14.15 -1.91 1.66
N GLN A 82 -15.44 -1.74 1.95
CA GLN A 82 -16.51 -1.87 0.97
C GLN A 82 -16.58 -0.69 -0.01
N PHE A 83 -16.01 0.47 0.35
CA PHE A 83 -15.82 1.58 -0.59
C PHE A 83 -14.73 1.25 -1.64
N PHE A 84 -13.60 0.67 -1.20
CA PHE A 84 -12.50 0.30 -2.11
C PHE A 84 -12.71 -1.04 -2.84
N LEU A 85 -13.39 -2.00 -2.20
CA LEU A 85 -13.64 -3.34 -2.71
C LEU A 85 -15.12 -3.73 -2.52
N PRO A 86 -16.05 -3.14 -3.28
CA PRO A 86 -17.49 -3.33 -3.09
C PRO A 86 -17.97 -4.78 -3.33
N ARG A 87 -17.18 -5.58 -4.05
CA ARG A 87 -17.51 -6.98 -4.37
C ARG A 87 -16.93 -8.00 -3.39
N LEU A 88 -16.08 -7.58 -2.44
CA LEU A 88 -15.53 -8.50 -1.45
C LEU A 88 -16.46 -8.62 -0.23
N PRO A 89 -16.65 -9.83 0.31
CA PRO A 89 -17.38 -10.01 1.54
C PRO A 89 -16.63 -9.32 2.70
N ALA A 90 -17.37 -8.94 3.73
CA ALA A 90 -16.77 -8.28 4.88
C ALA A 90 -15.80 -9.22 5.60
N SER A 91 -14.67 -8.68 6.09
CA SER A 91 -13.62 -9.50 6.70
C SER A 91 -14.03 -10.28 7.95
N HIS A 92 -15.12 -9.87 8.63
CA HIS A 92 -15.71 -10.56 9.78
C HIS A 92 -16.72 -11.66 9.39
N GLN A 93 -17.23 -11.63 8.15
CA GLN A 93 -18.11 -12.67 7.61
C GLN A 93 -17.26 -13.72 6.89
N ARG A 94 -16.49 -14.50 7.67
CA ARG A 94 -15.64 -15.58 7.12
C ARG A 94 -16.29 -16.94 7.09
N VAL A 95 -17.36 -17.12 7.84
CA VAL A 95 -18.05 -18.40 7.94
C VAL A 95 -19.24 -18.34 6.99
N TRP A 96 -19.19 -19.18 5.96
CA TRP A 96 -20.39 -19.58 5.23
C TRP A 96 -21.25 -20.36 6.22
N ILE A 97 -22.30 -19.72 6.72
CA ILE A 97 -23.34 -20.45 7.46
C ILE A 97 -24.17 -21.13 6.38
N ALA A 98 -24.01 -22.46 6.30
CA ALA A 98 -24.80 -23.34 5.43
C ALA A 98 -26.24 -23.47 5.93
#